data_AF-S3D0G1-F1
#
_entry.id   AF-S3D0G1-F1
#
_cell.length_a   1.000
_cell.length_b   1.000
_cell.length_c   1.000
_cell.angle_alpha   90.00
_cell.angle_beta   90.00
_cell.angle_gamma   90.00
#
_symmetry.space_group_name_H-M   'P 1'
#
loop_
_entity.id
_entity.type
_entity.pdbx_description
1 polymer ?
#
loop_
_entity_poly.entity_id
_entity_poly.type
_entity_poly.pdbx_seq_one_letter_code
_entity_poly.pdbx_strand_id
1 'polypeptide(L)'
;MSSSGGVYSTLLPIAVSTVRELNPKVLMKLTSAYTVFGEYFKVGSYDFPAKPEDLEFGKMFWELSRCLLEEGKVKVHRVALDKYGTGFQGVMKGMDALRRGEVSGEKLVFTV
;
A
#
# COMPACT_ATOMS: atom_id res chain seq x y z
N MET A 1 -19.94 10.14 17.91
CA MET A 1 -20.17 9.08 16.90
C MET A 1 -21.59 9.23 16.36
N SER A 2 -21.80 9.15 15.05
CA SER A 2 -23.13 9.28 14.45
C SER A 2 -24.09 8.18 14.93
N SER A 3 -25.35 8.52 15.21
CA SER A 3 -26.40 7.56 15.60
C SER A 3 -26.93 6.71 14.44
N SER A 4 -26.61 7.09 13.20
CA SER A 4 -27.00 6.37 11.97
C SER A 4 -26.03 5.26 11.54
N GLY A 5 -24.87 5.13 12.20
CA GLY A 5 -23.82 4.19 11.79
C GLY A 5 -22.83 4.81 10.79
N GLY A 6 -22.22 3.97 9.94
CA GLY A 6 -21.26 4.40 8.91
C GLY A 6 -20.37 3.27 8.41
N VAL A 7 -19.45 3.58 7.51
CA VAL A 7 -18.41 2.65 7.05
C VAL A 7 -17.06 3.09 7.59
N TYR A 8 -16.38 2.19 8.30
CA TYR A 8 -15.02 2.41 8.76
C TYR A 8 -14.09 1.43 8.05
N SER A 9 -13.19 1.94 7.21
CA SER A 9 -12.21 1.12 6.50
C SER A 9 -10.83 1.26 7.11
N THR A 10 -10.10 0.16 7.19
CA THR A 10 -8.76 0.07 7.79
C THR A 10 -7.75 -0.50 6.80
N LEU A 11 -6.50 -0.08 6.94
CA LEU A 11 -5.36 -0.70 6.24
C LEU A 11 -4.83 -1.91 7.04
N LEU A 12 -4.73 -1.76 8.36
CA LEU A 12 -4.29 -2.81 9.27
C LEU A 12 -5.49 -3.49 9.92
N PRO A 13 -5.51 -4.83 10.01
CA PRO A 13 -6.58 -5.55 10.69
C PRO A 13 -6.74 -5.08 12.14
N ILE A 14 -7.99 -4.86 12.54
CA ILE A 14 -8.39 -4.65 13.93
C ILE A 14 -9.52 -5.61 14.27
N ALA A 15 -9.72 -5.90 15.55
CA ALA A 15 -10.82 -6.74 15.98
C ALA A 15 -12.17 -6.05 15.69
N VAL A 16 -13.08 -6.75 14.99
CA VAL A 16 -14.42 -6.25 14.68
C VAL A 16 -15.22 -5.93 15.96
N SER A 17 -14.96 -6.67 17.04
CA SER A 17 -15.57 -6.42 18.36
C SER A 17 -15.30 -5.01 18.86
N THR A 18 -14.05 -4.55 18.76
CA THR A 18 -13.64 -3.21 19.19
C THR A 18 -14.45 -2.10 18.50
N VAL A 19 -14.74 -2.26 17.20
CA VAL A 19 -15.58 -1.29 16.46
C VAL A 19 -17.04 -1.38 16.87
N ARG A 20 -17.56 -2.60 17.04
CA ARG A 20 -18.97 -2.85 17.38
C ARG A 20 -19.34 -2.41 18.80
N GLU A 21 -18.42 -2.53 19.76
CA GLU A 21 -18.60 -2.04 21.13
C GLU A 21 -18.84 -0.52 21.15
N LEU A 22 -18.16 0.23 20.27
CA LEU A 22 -18.33 1.68 20.17
C LEU A 22 -19.62 2.06 19.42
N ASN A 23 -19.94 1.35 18.34
CA ASN A 23 -21.19 1.53 17.62
C ASN A 23 -21.53 0.29 16.77
N PRO A 24 -22.59 -0.47 17.13
CA PRO A 24 -22.95 -1.70 16.42
C PRO A 24 -23.46 -1.46 14.99
N LYS A 25 -23.80 -0.20 14.64
CA LYS A 25 -24.27 0.19 13.30
C LYS A 25 -23.12 0.54 12.34
N VAL A 26 -21.86 0.44 12.77
CA VAL A 26 -20.70 0.69 11.90
C VAL A 26 -20.33 -0.59 11.15
N LEU A 27 -20.29 -0.50 9.82
CA LEU A 27 -19.73 -1.54 8.95
C LEU A 27 -18.21 -1.37 8.88
N MET A 28 -17.48 -2.38 9.31
CA MET A 28 -16.03 -2.42 9.16
C MET A 28 -15.64 -2.97 7.80
N LYS A 29 -14.68 -2.32 7.13
CA LYS A 29 -14.00 -2.79 5.93
C LYS A 29 -12.49 -2.83 6.16
N LEU A 30 -11.81 -3.66 5.37
CA LEU A 30 -10.36 -3.77 5.33
C LEU A 30 -9.92 -3.67 3.88
N THR A 31 -8.99 -2.77 3.61
CA THR A 31 -8.41 -2.57 2.27
C THR A 31 -6.91 -2.79 2.37
N SER A 32 -6.39 -3.81 1.70
CA SER A 32 -4.96 -4.14 1.69
C SER A 32 -4.46 -4.11 0.26
N ALA A 33 -3.36 -3.40 -0.01
CA ALA A 33 -2.83 -3.29 -1.37
C ALA A 33 -2.40 -4.65 -1.95
N TYR A 34 -1.98 -5.59 -1.11
CA TYR A 34 -1.49 -6.91 -1.55
C TYR A 34 -2.59 -7.82 -2.11
N THR A 35 -3.88 -7.54 -1.87
CA THR A 35 -4.96 -8.34 -2.46
C THR A 35 -5.08 -8.12 -3.97
N VAL A 36 -4.46 -7.06 -4.52
CA VAL A 36 -4.38 -6.78 -5.96
C VAL A 36 -3.74 -7.90 -6.78
N PHE A 37 -2.98 -8.79 -6.13
CA PHE A 37 -2.38 -9.96 -6.78
C PHE A 37 -3.36 -11.13 -6.91
N GLY A 38 -4.51 -11.09 -6.21
CA GLY A 38 -5.49 -12.17 -6.21
C GLY A 38 -5.04 -13.44 -5.48
N GLU A 39 -3.90 -13.38 -4.77
CA GLU A 39 -3.30 -14.52 -4.08
C GLU A 39 -3.59 -14.50 -2.58
N TYR A 40 -3.45 -15.67 -1.95
CA TYR A 40 -3.47 -15.78 -0.50
C TYR A 40 -2.15 -15.29 0.10
N PHE A 41 -2.20 -14.58 1.22
CA PHE A 41 -1.02 -14.21 1.99
C PHE A 41 -1.31 -14.06 3.49
N LYS A 42 -0.25 -13.96 4.29
CA LYS A 42 -0.33 -13.69 5.74
C LYS A 42 0.37 -12.39 6.10
N VAL A 43 -0.20 -11.67 7.06
CA VAL A 43 0.46 -10.53 7.74
C VAL A 43 0.35 -10.74 9.24
N GLY A 44 1.47 -11.06 9.89
CA GLY A 44 1.44 -11.51 11.29
C GLY A 44 0.58 -12.76 11.46
N SER A 45 -0.42 -12.69 12.33
CA SER A 45 -1.40 -13.76 12.56
C SER A 45 -2.65 -13.66 11.68
N TYR A 46 -2.74 -12.67 10.78
CA TYR A 46 -3.92 -12.45 9.95
C TYR A 46 -3.79 -13.12 8.58
N ASP A 47 -4.80 -13.90 8.23
CA ASP A 47 -4.97 -14.53 6.93
C ASP A 47 -5.70 -13.60 5.96
N PHE A 48 -5.17 -13.51 4.73
CA PHE A 48 -5.80 -12.82 3.62
C PHE A 48 -6.08 -13.84 2.52
N PRO A 49 -7.34 -14.28 2.34
CA PRO A 49 -7.70 -15.18 1.24
C PRO A 49 -7.47 -14.50 -0.11
N ALA A 50 -7.25 -15.33 -1.13
CA ALA A 50 -7.28 -14.92 -2.52
C ALA A 50 -8.60 -14.17 -2.83
N LYS A 51 -8.47 -13.05 -3.55
CA LYS A 51 -9.61 -12.19 -3.96
C LYS A 51 -9.51 -11.92 -5.46
N PRO A 52 -10.10 -12.78 -6.31
CA PRO A 52 -10.06 -12.60 -7.76
C PRO A 52 -10.59 -11.25 -8.23
N GLU A 53 -11.56 -10.67 -7.52
CA GLU A 53 -12.14 -9.37 -7.85
C GLU A 53 -11.12 -8.23 -7.70
N ASP A 54 -10.25 -8.32 -6.69
CA ASP A 54 -9.18 -7.33 -6.47
C ASP A 54 -8.08 -7.45 -7.54
N LEU A 55 -7.84 -8.67 -8.07
CA LEU A 55 -6.96 -8.89 -9.21
C LEU A 55 -7.51 -8.27 -10.50
N GLU A 56 -8.80 -8.45 -10.79
CA GLU A 56 -9.43 -7.84 -11.96
C GLU A 56 -9.42 -6.30 -11.85
N PHE A 57 -9.69 -5.75 -10.67
CA PHE A 57 -9.50 -4.33 -10.40
C PHE A 57 -8.05 -3.89 -10.64
N GLY A 58 -7.09 -4.68 -10.15
CA GLY A 58 -5.66 -4.44 -10.31
C GLY A 58 -5.22 -4.32 -11.77
N LYS A 59 -5.68 -5.24 -12.63
CA LYS A 59 -5.40 -5.22 -14.08
C LYS A 59 -5.89 -3.93 -14.73
N MET A 60 -7.15 -3.56 -14.47
CA MET A 60 -7.74 -2.32 -14.97
C MET A 60 -6.96 -1.09 -14.45
N PHE A 61 -6.68 -1.04 -13.14
CA PHE A 61 -5.98 0.08 -12.51
C PHE A 61 -4.55 0.24 -13.05
N TRP A 62 -3.86 -0.86 -13.31
CA TRP A 62 -2.52 -0.85 -13.88
C TRP A 62 -2.50 -0.23 -15.27
N GLU A 63 -3.42 -0.65 -16.13
CA GLU A 63 -3.50 -0.13 -17.50
C GLU A 63 -3.89 1.35 -17.52
N LEU A 64 -4.87 1.76 -16.70
CA LEU A 64 -5.22 3.16 -16.53
C LEU A 64 -4.01 4.00 -16.06
N SER A 65 -3.29 3.52 -15.04
CA SER A 65 -2.15 4.23 -14.47
C SER A 65 -1.00 4.36 -15.48
N ARG A 66 -0.76 3.33 -16.29
CA ARG A 66 0.22 3.34 -17.38
C ARG A 66 -0.10 4.45 -18.39
N CYS A 67 -1.35 4.54 -18.84
CA CYS A 67 -1.78 5.61 -19.76
C CYS A 67 -1.63 7.00 -19.14
N LEU A 68 -2.02 7.18 -17.88
CA LEU A 68 -1.88 8.47 -17.19
C LEU A 68 -0.43 8.93 -17.02
N LEU A 69 0.50 7.98 -16.83
CA LEU A 69 1.94 8.25 -16.80
C LEU A 69 2.48 8.61 -18.18
N GLU A 70 2.10 7.86 -19.22
CA GLU A 70 2.50 8.08 -20.61
C GLU A 70 2.03 9.46 -21.12
N GLU A 71 0.80 9.85 -20.79
CA GLU A 71 0.22 11.15 -21.11
C GLU A 71 0.79 12.31 -20.24
N GLY A 72 1.62 12.02 -19.23
CA GLY A 72 2.18 13.01 -18.33
C GLY A 72 1.16 13.67 -17.37
N LYS A 73 -0.05 13.11 -17.26
CA LYS A 73 -1.11 13.58 -16.34
C LYS A 73 -0.80 13.25 -14.88
N VAL A 74 -0.02 12.19 -14.66
CA VAL A 74 0.54 11.85 -13.35
C VAL A 74 2.05 11.98 -13.43
N LYS A 75 2.65 12.68 -12.46
CA LYS A 75 4.11 12.80 -12.34
C LYS A 75 4.61 11.87 -11.25
N VAL A 76 5.72 11.19 -11.53
CA VAL A 76 6.41 10.35 -10.54
C VAL A 76 6.97 11.20 -9.40
N HIS A 77 7.23 10.57 -8.26
CA HIS A 77 7.91 11.21 -7.14
C HIS A 77 9.34 11.62 -7.52
N ARG A 78 9.94 12.59 -6.79
CA ARG A 78 11.32 13.04 -7.06
C ARG A 78 12.28 11.87 -6.94
N VAL A 79 12.98 11.54 -8.03
CA VAL A 79 13.91 10.41 -8.09
C VAL A 79 15.27 10.83 -7.53
N ALA A 80 15.78 10.08 -6.57
CA ALA A 80 17.15 10.15 -6.07
C ALA A 80 17.91 8.90 -6.55
N LEU A 81 18.48 8.98 -7.75
CA LEU A 81 19.16 7.88 -8.41
C LEU A 81 20.53 7.61 -7.75
N ASP A 82 20.76 6.38 -7.32
CA ASP A 82 22.04 5.86 -6.79
C ASP A 82 22.66 6.71 -5.66
N LYS A 83 21.83 7.44 -4.90
CA LYS A 83 22.26 8.38 -3.84
C LYS A 83 23.19 7.75 -2.79
N TYR A 84 23.03 6.46 -2.51
CA TYR A 84 23.80 5.72 -1.51
C TYR A 84 24.75 4.67 -2.13
N GLY A 85 25.06 4.80 -3.42
CA GLY A 85 25.82 3.84 -4.23
C GLY A 85 24.95 3.09 -5.23
N THR A 86 25.57 2.20 -6.00
CA THR A 86 24.91 1.43 -7.07
C THR A 86 24.68 -0.04 -6.67
N GLY A 87 23.85 -0.73 -7.44
CA GLY A 87 23.55 -2.15 -7.27
C GLY A 87 22.96 -2.48 -5.91
N PHE A 88 23.02 -3.75 -5.54
CA PHE A 88 22.50 -4.23 -4.25
C PHE A 88 23.19 -3.61 -3.04
N GLN A 89 24.46 -3.22 -3.15
CA GLN A 89 25.16 -2.53 -2.05
C GLN A 89 24.56 -1.13 -1.80
N GLY A 90 24.23 -0.40 -2.87
CA GLY A 90 23.48 0.85 -2.79
C GLY A 90 22.12 0.68 -2.13
N VAL A 91 21.38 -0.36 -2.53
CA VAL A 91 20.08 -0.72 -1.93
C VAL A 91 20.19 -0.90 -0.42
N MET A 92 21.16 -1.70 0.06
CA MET A 92 21.32 -1.95 1.50
C MET A 92 21.62 -0.66 2.28
N LYS A 93 22.50 0.19 1.76
CA LYS A 93 22.82 1.49 2.40
C LYS A 93 21.62 2.44 2.37
N GLY A 94 20.88 2.48 1.27
CA GLY A 94 19.67 3.29 1.13
C GLY A 94 18.55 2.86 2.09
N MET A 95 18.37 1.56 2.28
CA MET A 95 17.42 1.02 3.25
C MET A 95 17.78 1.42 4.69
N ASP A 96 19.07 1.42 5.04
CA ASP A 96 19.50 1.88 6.35
C ASP A 96 19.29 3.39 6.55
N ALA A 97 19.56 4.19 5.51
CA ALA A 97 19.27 5.64 5.55
C ALA A 97 17.76 5.93 5.68
N LEU A 98 16.90 5.18 4.99
CA LEU A 98 15.43 5.25 5.15
C LEU A 98 15.03 4.95 6.60
N ARG A 99 15.58 3.88 7.19
CA ARG A 99 15.32 3.48 8.58
C ARG A 99 15.77 4.55 9.59
N ARG A 100 16.87 5.25 9.32
CA ARG A 100 17.38 6.35 10.16
C ARG A 100 16.65 7.70 9.93
N GLY A 101 15.69 7.76 9.01
CA GLY A 101 14.92 8.98 8.73
C GLY A 101 15.67 10.02 7.92
N GLU A 102 16.72 9.64 7.19
CA GLU A 102 17.59 10.56 6.45
C GLU A 102 17.09 10.88 5.03
N VAL A 103 15.99 10.27 4.63
CA VAL A 103 15.39 10.42 3.30
C VAL A 103 14.09 11.19 3.43
N SER A 104 13.96 12.31 2.72
CA SER A 104 12.80 13.19 2.81
C SER A 104 12.39 13.75 1.44
N GLY A 105 11.12 13.53 1.08
CA GLY A 105 10.53 14.05 -0.14
C GLY A 105 11.12 13.50 -1.44
N GLU A 106 11.77 12.34 -1.39
CA GLU A 106 12.34 11.67 -2.56
C GLU A 106 12.19 10.15 -2.49
N LYS A 107 12.24 9.54 -3.67
CA LYS A 107 12.30 8.09 -3.84
C LYS A 107 13.73 7.69 -4.19
N LEU A 108 14.36 6.90 -3.33
CA LEU A 108 15.62 6.25 -3.67
C LEU A 108 15.38 5.22 -4.78
N VAL A 109 16.15 5.32 -5.86
CA VAL A 109 16.12 4.40 -7.00
C VAL A 109 17.55 3.95 -7.26
N PHE A 110 17.75 2.65 -7.48
CA PHE A 110 19.07 2.06 -7.65
C PHE A 110 19.16 1.33 -8.98
N THR A 111 20.24 1.56 -9.72
CA THR A 111 20.58 0.78 -10.91
C THR A 111 21.26 -0.52 -10.50
N VAL A 112 20.88 -1.64 -11.13
CA VAL A 112 21.43 -2.98 -10.88
C VAL A 112 21.95 -3.54 -12.19
#